data_AF-A0A532AG07-F1
#
_entry.id   AF-A0A532AG07-F1
#
_cell.length_a   1.000
_cell.length_b   1.000
_cell.length_c   1.000
_cell.angle_alpha   90.00
_cell.angle_beta   90.00
_cell.angle_gamma   90.00
#
_symmetry.space_group_name_H-M   'P 1'
#
loop_
_entity.id
_entity.type
_entity.pdbx_description
1 polymer ?
#
loop_
_entity_poly.entity_id
_entity_poly.type
_entity_poly.pdbx_seq_one_letter_code
_entity_poly.pdbx_strand_id
1 'polypeptide(L)' 'SSHRGDIYRAVLEGIALHQAATSQRAAAAAAQTIDQFIAIGGGAKSDLWMQILADALDRPIKRSTTVAASSLGAAMAAA' A
#
# COMPACT_ATOMS: atom_id res chain seq x y z
N SER A 1 -0.91 3.23 29.29
CA SER A 1 -2.15 3.89 28.88
C SER A 1 -2.19 3.86 27.37
N SER A 2 -3.04 3.04 26.76
CA SER A 2 -3.22 3.07 25.30
C SER A 2 -4.30 4.09 24.99
N HIS A 3 -3.91 5.19 24.37
CA HIS A 3 -4.84 6.22 23.92
C HIS A 3 -5.50 5.77 22.61
N ARG A 4 -6.64 6.38 22.24
CA ARG A 4 -7.34 6.02 21.00
C ARG A 4 -6.43 6.06 19.78
N GLY A 5 -5.53 7.06 19.71
CA GLY A 5 -4.54 7.19 18.65
C GLY A 5 -3.61 5.98 18.53
N ASP A 6 -3.19 5.40 19.66
CA ASP A 6 -2.31 4.22 19.68
C ASP A 6 -3.02 3.00 19.10
N ILE A 7 -4.31 2.82 19.42
CA ILE A 7 -5.13 1.73 18.88
C ILE A 7 -5.32 1.91 17.37
N TYR A 8 -5.62 3.12 16.90
CA TYR A 8 -5.73 3.40 15.47
C TYR A 8 -4.41 3.15 14.73
N ARG A 9 -3.28 3.58 15.32
CA ARG A 9 -1.97 3.36 14.73
C ARG A 9 -1.60 1.88 14.67
N ALA A 10 -1.87 1.12 15.73
CA ALA A 10 -1.65 -0.32 15.76
C ALA A 10 -2.46 -1.05 14.67
N VAL A 11 -3.70 -0.62 14.41
CA VAL A 11 -4.50 -1.17 13.30
C VAL A 11 -3.86 -0.88 11.94
N LEU A 12 -3.43 0.36 11.70
CA LEU A 12 -2.75 0.73 10.44
C LEU A 12 -1.46 -0.07 10.25
N GLU A 13 -0.62 -0.16 11.27
CA GLU A 13 0.63 -0.92 11.25
C GLU A 13 0.36 -2.42 11.00
N GLY A 14 -0.67 -2.99 11.63
CA GLY A 14 -1.09 -4.36 11.39
C GLY A 14 -1.47 -4.63 9.93
N ILE A 15 -2.21 -3.70 9.30
CA ILE A 15 -2.56 -3.79 7.87
C ILE A 15 -1.30 -3.71 7.01
N ALA A 16 -0.37 -2.79 7.31
CA ALA A 16 0.85 -2.60 6.54
C ALA A 16 1.79 -3.82 6.62
N LEU A 17 1.96 -4.41 7.81
CA LEU A 17 2.76 -5.62 7.99
C LEU A 17 2.15 -6.82 7.27
N HIS A 18 0.82 -6.96 7.30
CA HIS A 18 0.14 -8.00 6.54
C HIS A 18 0.35 -7.84 5.03
N GLN A 19 0.26 -6.60 4.52
CA GLN A 19 0.54 -6.29 3.13
C GLN A 19 1.99 -6.64 2.76
N ALA A 20 2.96 -6.29 3.59
CA ALA A 20 4.37 -6.60 3.36
C ALA A 20 4.63 -8.11 3.28
N ALA A 21 4.12 -8.88 4.24
CA ALA A 21 4.24 -10.33 4.23
C ALA A 21 3.61 -10.97 2.98
N THR A 22 2.45 -10.46 2.55
CA THR A 22 1.74 -10.97 1.37
C THR A 22 2.49 -10.64 0.09
N SER A 23 2.99 -9.40 -0.05
CA SER A 23 3.78 -8.97 -1.20
C SER A 23 5.09 -9.74 -1.33
N GLN A 24 5.79 -10.02 -0.22
CA GLN A 24 6.99 -10.86 -0.23
C GLN A 24 6.70 -12.29 -0.69
N ARG A 25 5.60 -12.89 -0.23
CA ARG A 25 5.17 -14.23 -0.67
C ARG A 25 4.84 -14.25 -2.16
N ALA A 26 4.14 -13.24 -2.66
CA ALA A 26 3.81 -13.12 -4.08
C ALA A 26 5.07 -12.98 -4.95
N ALA A 27 6.01 -12.12 -4.54
CA ALA A 27 7.30 -11.94 -5.19
C ALA A 27 8.10 -13.25 -5.26
N ALA A 28 8.18 -13.99 -4.15
CA ALA A 28 8.83 -15.29 -4.09
C ALA A 28 8.17 -16.33 -5.00
N ALA A 29 6.84 -16.40 -5.01
CA ALA A 29 6.10 -17.32 -5.88
C ALA A 29 6.27 -17.01 -7.37
N ALA A 30 6.42 -15.73 -7.73
CA ALA A 30 6.65 -15.29 -9.10
C ALA A 30 8.13 -15.32 -9.52
N ALA A 31 9.06 -15.61 -8.59
CA ALA A 31 10.50 -15.45 -8.77
C ALA A 31 10.89 -14.05 -9.30
N GLN A 32 10.22 -13.01 -8.81
CA GLN A 32 10.40 -11.61 -9.22
C GLN A 32 10.62 -10.70 -8.01
N THR A 33 11.27 -9.56 -8.22
CA THR A 33 11.40 -8.49 -7.21
C THR A 33 10.30 -7.45 -7.39
N ILE A 34 9.83 -6.87 -6.28
CA ILE A 34 8.95 -5.71 -6.30
C ILE A 34 9.80 -4.46 -6.07
N ASP A 35 9.99 -3.66 -7.11
CA ASP A 35 10.85 -2.48 -7.04
C ASP A 35 10.10 -1.25 -6.50
N GLN A 36 8.79 -1.19 -6.69
CA GLN A 36 8.01 -0.02 -6.35
C GLN A 36 6.53 -0.36 -6.09
N PHE A 37 5.91 0.37 -5.17
CA PHE A 37 4.46 0.34 -4.97
C PHE A 37 3.82 1.64 -5.43
N ILE A 38 2.56 1.56 -5.85
CA ILE A 38 1.74 2.72 -6.21
C ILE A 38 0.46 2.67 -5.37
N ALA A 39 0.26 3.67 -4.52
CA ALA A 39 -0.96 3.82 -3.74
C ALA A 39 -2.02 4.58 -4.56
N ILE A 40 -3.23 4.02 -4.58
CA ILE A 40 -4.42 4.55 -5.26
C ILE A 40 -5.59 4.66 -4.28
N GLY A 41 -6.56 5.52 -4.57
CA GLY A 41 -7.78 5.69 -3.76
C GLY A 41 -7.62 6.62 -2.55
N GLY A 42 -8.65 6.66 -1.69
CA GLY A 42 -8.74 7.63 -0.59
C GLY A 42 -7.59 7.58 0.41
N GLY A 43 -7.06 6.39 0.70
CA GLY A 43 -5.93 6.20 1.61
C GLY A 43 -4.63 6.89 1.13
N ALA A 44 -4.43 7.03 -0.18
CA ALA A 44 -3.25 7.67 -0.74
C ALA A 44 -3.15 9.18 -0.41
N LYS A 45 -4.23 9.80 0.10
CA LYS A 45 -4.24 11.19 0.57
C LYS A 45 -3.60 11.38 1.95
N SER A 46 -3.40 10.31 2.72
CA SER A 46 -2.88 10.39 4.09
C SER A 46 -1.36 10.23 4.11
N ASP A 47 -0.64 11.28 4.53
CA ASP A 47 0.82 11.23 4.65
C ASP A 47 1.29 10.16 5.64
N LEU A 48 0.63 10.09 6.80
CA LEU A 48 0.93 9.09 7.83
C LEU A 48 0.76 7.66 7.29
N TRP A 49 -0.33 7.40 6.56
CA TRP A 49 -0.57 6.07 6.02
C TRP A 49 0.48 5.67 4.98
N MET A 50 0.88 6.62 4.14
CA MET A 50 1.93 6.40 3.14
C MET A 50 3.28 6.13 3.77
N GLN A 51 3.61 6.81 4.87
CA GLN A 51 4.85 6.54 5.60
C GLN A 51 4.82 5.16 6.27
N ILE A 52 3.73 4.79 6.94
CA ILE A 52 3.59 3.46 7.57
C ILE A 52 3.76 2.34 6.53
N LEU A 53 3.17 2.49 5.34
CA LEU A 53 3.35 1.53 4.25
C LEU A 53 4.79 1.51 3.73
N ALA A 54 5.42 2.66 3.52
CA ALA A 54 6.80 2.73 3.06
C ALA A 54 7.76 2.03 4.03
N ASP A 55 7.58 2.29 5.34
CA ASP A 55 8.39 1.69 6.41
C ASP A 55 8.17 0.18 6.49
N ALA A 56 6.92 -0.30 6.42
CA ALA A 56 6.61 -1.72 6.52
C ALA A 56 7.06 -2.52 5.28
N LEU A 57 6.99 -1.91 4.09
CA LEU A 57 7.36 -2.54 2.83
C LEU A 57 8.85 -2.41 2.51
N ASP A 58 9.57 -1.55 3.24
CA ASP A 58 10.96 -1.16 2.97
C ASP A 58 11.18 -0.73 1.51
N ARG A 59 10.21 0.02 0.96
CA ARG A 59 10.16 0.43 -0.44
C ARG A 59 9.47 1.78 -0.63
N PRO A 60 9.85 2.56 -1.65
CA PRO A 60 9.17 3.81 -1.96
C PRO A 60 7.73 3.58 -2.42
N ILE A 61 6.80 4.32 -1.82
CA ILE A 61 5.39 4.35 -2.23
C ILE A 61 5.14 5.60 -3.07
N LYS A 62 4.81 5.43 -4.35
CA LYS A 62 4.34 6.55 -5.18
C LYS A 62 2.84 6.72 -4.99
N ARG A 63 2.39 7.98 -4.96
CA ARG A 63 0.97 8.31 -4.97
C ARG A 63 0.51 8.48 -6.40
N SER A 64 -0.57 7.80 -6.77
CA SER A 64 -1.24 8.11 -8.03
C SER A 64 -1.89 9.48 -7.95
N THR A 65 -1.64 10.32 -8.95
CA THR A 65 -2.37 11.58 -9.16
C THR A 65 -3.78 11.33 -9.68
N THR A 66 -4.05 10.13 -10.20
CA THR A 66 -5.35 9.73 -10.74
C THR A 66 -6.14 8.97 -9.67
N VAL A 67 -7.24 9.58 -9.21
CA VAL A 67 -8.17 8.99 -8.23
C VAL A 67 -8.89 7.77 -8.81
N ALA A 68 -9.02 7.69 -10.13
CA ALA A 68 -9.77 6.67 -10.87
C ALA A 68 -8.86 5.62 -11.54
N ALA A 69 -7.81 5.17 -10.84
CA ALA A 69 -6.87 4.17 -11.38
C ALA A 69 -7.55 2.83 -11.74
N SER A 70 -8.56 2.42 -10.96
CA SER A 70 -9.34 1.20 -11.24
C SER A 70 -10.15 1.30 -12.53
N SER A 71 -10.78 2.44 -12.83
CA SER A 71 -11.54 2.63 -14.07
C SER A 71 -10.63 2.80 -15.28
N LEU A 72 -9.45 3.40 -15.12
CA LEU A 72 -8.44 3.45 -16.17
C LEU A 72 -7.92 2.05 -16.52
N GLY A 73 -7.62 1.23 -15.51
CA GLY A 73 -7.20 -0.16 -15.70
C GLY A 73 -8.27 -1.00 -16.42
N ALA A 74 -9.54 -0.82 -16.05
CA ALA A 74 -10.66 -1.48 -16.74
C ALA A 74 -10.78 -1.05 -18.21
N ALA A 75 -10.60 0.25 -18.50
CA ALA A 75 -10.63 0.76 -19.87
C ALA A 75 -9.47 0.20 -20.72
N MET A 76 -8.28 0.06 -20.15
CA MET A 76 -7.13 -0.56 -20.84
C MET A 76 -7.31 -2.06 -21.07
N ALA A 77 -7.91 -2.78 -20.13
CA ALA A 77 -8.17 -4.22 -20.28
C ALA A 77 -9.29 -4.53 -21.29
N ALA A 78 -10.13 -3.55 -21.62
CA ALA A 78 -11.23 -3.68 -22.57
C ALA A 78 -10.88 -3.22 -24.00
N ALA A 79 -9.68 -2.66 -24.21
CA ALA A 79 -9.16 -2.25 -25.52
C ALA A 79 -8.38 -3.39 -26.19
#